data_AF-A0A2X2BT07-F1
#
_entry.id   AF-A0A2X2BT07-F1
#
_cell.length_a   1.000
_cell.length_b   1.000
_cell.length_c   1.000
_cell.angle_alpha   90.00
_cell.angle_beta   90.00
_cell.angle_gamma   90.00
#
_symmetry.space_group_name_H-M   'P 1'
#
loop_
_entity.id
_entity.type
_entity.pdbx_description
1 polymer ?
#
loop_
_entity_poly.entity_id
_entity_poly.type
_entity_poly.pdbx_seq_one_letter_code
_entity_poly.pdbx_strand_id
1 'polypeptide(L)' 'MIVNDADSYRYLTESIRMHPDQETLKGMMEEAGFDQVSYTNMTGGIVALHKGFKF' A
#
# COMPACT_ATOMS: atom_id res chain seq x y z
N MET A 1 8.28 28.06 12.05
CA MET A 1 7.70 28.20 10.68
C MET A 1 7.22 26.82 10.25
N ILE A 2 5.93 26.51 10.47
CA ILE A 2 5.27 25.20 10.24
C ILE A 2 4.52 25.29 8.90
N VAL A 3 5.23 25.55 7.81
CA VAL A 3 4.61 25.66 6.46
C VAL A 3 4.77 24.40 5.63
N ASN A 4 5.65 23.48 6.05
CA ASN A 4 5.84 22.20 5.38
C ASN A 4 4.85 21.11 5.84
N ASP A 5 4.00 21.41 6.82
CA ASP A 5 3.18 20.40 7.49
C ASP A 5 1.80 20.27 6.82
N ALA A 6 1.14 21.39 6.51
CA ALA A 6 -0.20 21.37 5.91
C ALA A 6 -0.22 20.69 4.52
N ASP A 7 0.77 20.98 3.68
CA ASP A 7 0.89 20.36 2.36
C ASP A 7 1.32 18.89 2.46
N SER A 8 2.18 18.54 3.43
CA SER A 8 2.60 17.16 3.67
C SER A 8 1.47 16.29 4.22
N TYR A 9 0.65 16.79 5.15
CA TYR A 9 -0.53 16.09 5.64
C TYR A 9 -1.63 15.97 4.57
N ARG A 10 -1.77 16.98 3.70
CA ARG A 10 -2.66 16.89 2.54
C ARG A 10 -2.18 15.79 1.59
N TYR A 11 -0.90 15.76 1.23
CA TYR A 11 -0.32 14.71 0.40
C TYR A 11 -0.48 13.32 1.04
N LEU A 12 -0.26 13.20 2.34
CA LEU A 12 -0.45 11.94 3.06
C LEU A 12 -1.90 11.45 2.97
N THR A 13 -2.86 12.33 3.23
CA THR A 13 -4.29 11.97 3.19
C THR A 13 -4.72 11.54 1.77
N GLU A 14 -4.29 12.28 0.76
CA GLU A 14 -4.62 11.97 -0.63
C GLU A 14 -3.93 10.68 -1.12
N SER A 15 -2.66 10.47 -0.76
CA SER A 15 -1.94 9.24 -1.13
C SER A 15 -2.53 8.00 -0.47
N ILE A 16 -3.00 8.08 0.78
CA ILE A 16 -3.72 6.98 1.44
C ILE A 16 -5.03 6.65 0.71
N ARG A 17 -5.78 7.67 0.26
CA ARG A 17 -7.04 7.46 -0.49
C ARG A 17 -6.82 6.84 -1.86
N MET A 18 -5.73 7.21 -2.53
CA MET A 18 -5.39 6.72 -3.87
C MET A 18 -4.69 5.35 -3.82
N HIS A 19 -4.21 4.91 -2.66
CA HIS A 19 -3.55 3.63 -2.52
C HIS A 19 -4.56 2.49 -2.75
N PRO A 20 -4.23 1.48 -3.57
CA PRO A 20 -5.09 0.32 -3.77
C PRO A 20 -5.34 -0.42 -2.44
N ASP A 21 -6.49 -1.07 -2.34
CA ASP A 21 -6.74 -2.01 -1.24
C ASP A 21 -5.85 -3.26 -1.35
N GLN A 22 -5.87 -4.10 -0.31
CA GLN A 22 -4.93 -5.21 -0.20
C GLN A 22 -5.07 -6.25 -1.32
N GLU A 23 -6.31 -6.55 -1.75
CA GLU A 23 -6.57 -7.50 -2.84
C GLU A 23 -6.18 -6.91 -4.19
N THR A 24 -6.49 -5.63 -4.42
CA THR A 24 -6.11 -4.92 -5.65
C THR A 24 -4.59 -4.88 -5.80
N LEU A 25 -3.86 -4.51 -4.74
CA LEU A 25 -2.40 -4.47 -4.78
C LEU A 25 -1.80 -5.87 -4.97
N LYS A 26 -2.38 -6.89 -4.35
CA LYS A 26 -1.98 -8.29 -4.57
C LYS A 26 -2.14 -8.67 -6.05
N GLY A 27 -3.27 -8.36 -6.67
CA GLY A 27 -3.50 -8.61 -8.10
C GLY A 27 -2.49 -7.87 -8.98
N MET A 28 -2.18 -6.61 -8.66
CA MET A 28 -1.13 -5.86 -9.37
C MET A 28 0.26 -6.52 -9.26
N MET A 29 0.58 -7.14 -8.12
CA MET A 29 1.83 -7.90 -7.97
C MET A 29 1.83 -9.19 -8.79
N GLU A 30 0.70 -9.90 -8.84
CA GLU A 30 0.54 -11.10 -9.67
C GLU A 30 0.68 -10.74 -11.16
N GLU A 31 0.04 -9.66 -11.62
CA GLU A 31 0.18 -9.13 -12.98
C GLU A 31 1.61 -8.69 -13.31
N ALA A 32 2.35 -8.19 -12.33
CA ALA A 32 3.77 -7.85 -12.47
C ALA A 32 4.70 -9.10 -12.54
N GLY A 33 4.15 -10.30 -12.42
CA GLY A 33 4.86 -11.58 -12.55
C GLY A 33 5.47 -12.09 -11.24
N PHE A 34 4.97 -11.64 -10.08
CA PHE A 34 5.24 -12.29 -8.81
C PHE A 34 4.27 -13.47 -8.62
N ASP A 35 4.79 -14.58 -8.11
CA ASP A 35 4.04 -15.78 -7.76
C ASP A 35 3.92 -15.90 -6.23
N GLN A 36 2.97 -16.72 -5.77
CA GLN A 36 2.65 -16.95 -4.36
C GLN A 36 2.45 -15.65 -3.57
N VAL A 37 1.77 -14.68 -4.20
CA VAL A 37 1.52 -13.38 -3.58
C VAL A 37 0.51 -13.53 -2.45
N SER A 38 0.85 -13.01 -1.28
CA SER A 38 -0.02 -12.97 -0.11
C SER A 38 0.22 -11.71 0.69
N TYR A 39 -0.75 -11.32 1.51
CA TYR A 39 -0.61 -10.19 2.41
C TYR A 39 -1.07 -10.54 3.82
N THR A 40 -0.51 -9.85 4.80
CA THR A 40 -0.93 -9.94 6.21
C THR A 40 -1.30 -8.56 6.72
N ASN A 41 -2.54 -8.42 7.20
CA ASN A 41 -3.00 -7.18 7.83
C ASN A 41 -2.35 -7.00 9.20
N MET A 42 -1.91 -5.77 9.47
CA MET A 42 -1.31 -5.32 10.72
C MET A 42 -2.13 -4.18 11.28
N THR A 43 -2.13 -4.03 12.62
CA THR A 43 -2.84 -2.94 13.31
C THR A 43 -4.31 -2.82 12.87
N GLY A 44 -5.01 -3.96 12.78
CA GLY A 44 -6.43 -4.00 12.39
C GLY A 44 -6.72 -3.63 10.93
N GLY A 45 -5.72 -3.66 10.04
CA GLY A 45 -5.88 -3.37 8.61
C GLY A 45 -5.45 -1.95 8.20
N ILE A 46 -4.93 -1.14 9.13
CA ILE A 46 -4.35 0.18 8.80
C ILE A 46 -3.11 0.02 7.92
N VAL A 47 -2.34 -1.05 8.11
CA VAL A 47 -1.16 -1.40 7.32
C VAL A 47 -1.25 -2.86 6.90
N ALA A 48 -0.71 -3.20 5.74
CA ALA A 48 -0.55 -4.58 5.30
C ALA A 48 0.89 -4.84 4.81
N LEU A 49 1.40 -6.04 5.08
CA LEU A 49 2.66 -6.52 4.52
C LEU A 49 2.35 -7.47 3.36
N HIS A 50 2.68 -7.06 2.14
CA HIS A 50 2.60 -7.91 0.94
C HIS A 50 3.94 -8.61 0.67
N LYS A 51 3.87 -9.89 0.32
CA LYS A 51 5.02 -10.72 -0.05
C LYS A 51 4.70 -11.53 -1.31
N GLY A 52 5.69 -11.71 -2.18
CA GLY A 52 5.61 -12.54 -3.38
C GLY A 52 7.01 -12.96 -3.83
N PHE A 53 7.10 -14.01 -4.64
CA PHE A 53 8.36 -14.57 -5.12
C PHE A 53 8.44 -14.46 -6.64
N LYS A 54 9.64 -14.26 -7.18
CA LYS A 54 9.88 -14.27 -8.63
C LYS A 54 10.91 -15.35 -8.94
N PHE A 55 10.55 -16.28 -9.80
CA PHE A 55 11.40 -17.39 -10.25
C PHE A 55 12.08 -17.08 -11.58
#